data_AF-A0A392ME84-F1
#
_entry.id   AF-A0A392ME84-F1
#
_cell.length_a   1.000
_cell.length_b   1.000
_cell.length_c   1.000
_cell.angle_alpha   90.00
_cell.angle_beta   90.00
_cell.angle_gamma   90.00
#
_symmetry.space_group_name_H-M   'P 1'
#
loop_
_entity.id
_entity.type
_entity.pdbx_description
1 polymer ?
#
loop_
_entity_poly.entity_id
_entity_poly.type
_entity_poly.pdbx_seq_one_letter_code
_entity_poly.pdbx_strand_id
1 'polypeptide(L)'
;VTSGKDQEQYWEHKDQPYRFVTAEEFSEAFQSFHVGTRLGDELGTEFDKSQSHPYALTTKKYGVGKLELYKACLSREYLLMKRNSFV
;
A
#
# COMPACT_ATOMS: atom_id res chain seq x y z
N VAL A 1 1.44 6.60 -15.46
CA VAL A 1 0.00 6.89 -15.27
C VAL A 1 -0.39 8.26 -15.82
N THR A 2 0.54 9.06 -16.35
CA THR A 2 0.22 10.12 -17.31
C THR A 2 1.31 10.13 -18.36
N SER A 3 1.03 9.63 -19.57
CA SER A 3 1.94 9.90 -20.68
C SER A 3 1.86 11.39 -21.02
N GLY A 4 2.85 11.95 -21.73
CA GLY A 4 2.82 13.38 -22.07
C GLY A 4 1.62 13.82 -22.90
N LYS A 5 0.90 12.88 -23.53
CA LYS A 5 -0.36 13.13 -24.25
C LYS A 5 -1.59 13.11 -23.34
N ASP A 6 -1.52 12.43 -22.20
CA ASP A 6 -2.66 12.32 -21.27
C ASP A 6 -2.72 13.52 -20.31
N GLN A 7 -1.57 14.14 -20.04
CA GLN A 7 -1.49 15.23 -19.06
C GLN A 7 -2.23 16.50 -19.50
N GLU A 8 -2.25 16.82 -20.80
CA GLU A 8 -2.94 18.00 -21.33
C GLU A 8 -4.43 18.02 -20.99
N GLN A 9 -5.06 16.86 -20.86
CA GLN A 9 -6.49 16.73 -20.52
C GLN A 9 -6.82 17.23 -19.11
N TYR A 10 -5.80 17.31 -18.25
CA TYR A 10 -5.91 17.78 -16.86
C TYR A 10 -5.35 19.20 -16.70
N TRP A 11 -5.10 19.92 -17.79
CA TRP A 11 -4.54 21.28 -17.74
C TRP A 11 -5.59 22.27 -17.22
N GLU A 12 -5.32 22.80 -16.01
CA GLU A 12 -6.22 23.75 -15.33
C GLU A 12 -6.17 25.15 -15.97
N HIS A 13 -4.99 25.59 -16.39
CA HIS A 13 -4.74 26.96 -16.88
C HIS A 13 -5.11 27.12 -18.35
N LYS A 14 -6.41 27.22 -18.64
CA LYS A 14 -6.96 27.34 -20.00
C LYS A 14 -6.52 28.60 -20.74
N ASP A 15 -6.05 29.61 -20.02
CA ASP A 15 -5.50 30.87 -20.54
C ASP A 15 -4.02 30.77 -20.95
N GLN A 16 -3.33 29.69 -20.58
CA GLN A 16 -1.91 29.48 -20.84
C GLN A 16 -1.69 28.30 -21.78
N PRO A 17 -0.71 28.36 -22.71
CA PRO A 17 -0.35 27.21 -23.53
C PRO A 17 0.04 26.02 -22.66
N TYR A 18 -0.38 24.83 -23.07
CA TYR A 18 -0.01 23.60 -22.39
C TYR A 18 1.51 23.44 -22.34
N ARG A 19 2.02 23.08 -21.17
CA ARG A 19 3.39 22.65 -20.96
C ARG A 19 3.39 21.29 -20.26
N PHE A 20 4.10 20.34 -20.84
CA PHE A 20 4.35 19.06 -20.17
C PHE A 20 5.12 19.28 -18.86
N VAL A 21 4.67 18.64 -17.78
CA VAL A 21 5.35 18.65 -16.48
C VAL A 21 5.77 17.23 -16.18
N THR A 22 7.07 17.02 -16.01
CA THR A 22 7.64 15.73 -15.66
C THR A 22 7.22 15.28 -14.27
N ALA A 23 7.33 13.99 -13.98
CA ALA A 23 7.07 13.46 -12.64
C ALA A 23 8.02 14.06 -11.58
N GLU A 24 9.25 14.38 -11.97
CA GLU A 24 10.26 15.01 -11.10
C GLU A 24 9.86 16.44 -10.75
N GLU A 25 9.58 17.29 -11.74
CA GLU A 25 9.08 18.66 -11.52
C GLU A 25 7.80 18.67 -10.67
N PHE A 26 6.87 17.75 -10.94
CA PHE A 26 5.65 17.62 -10.15
C PHE A 26 5.96 17.25 -8.69
N SER A 27 6.87 16.31 -8.47
CA SER A 27 7.28 15.89 -7.13
C SER A 27 7.92 17.04 -6.34
N GLU A 28 8.82 17.80 -6.98
CA GLU A 28 9.46 18.97 -6.35
C GLU A 28 8.45 20.07 -6.03
N ALA A 29 7.55 20.39 -6.98
CA ALA A 29 6.48 21.35 -6.76
C ALA A 29 5.53 20.88 -5.64
N PHE A 30 5.20 19.59 -5.59
CA PHE A 30 4.35 19.02 -4.55
C PHE A 30 4.97 19.18 -3.15
N GLN A 31 6.28 19.00 -2.98
CA GLN A 31 6.95 19.18 -1.68
C GLN A 31 6.83 20.61 -1.13
N SER A 32 6.85 21.62 -2.01
CA SER A 32 6.67 23.03 -1.63
C SER A 32 5.20 23.46 -1.56
N PHE A 33 4.28 22.67 -2.09
CA PHE A 33 2.84 22.92 -1.99
C PHE A 33 2.38 22.68 -0.56
N HIS A 34 1.46 23.53 -0.06
CA HIS A 34 1.01 23.49 1.33
C HIS A 34 0.56 22.10 1.83
N VAL A 35 -0.04 21.27 0.96
CA VAL A 35 -0.38 19.87 1.30
C VAL A 35 0.87 19.03 1.48
N GLY A 36 1.85 19.13 0.59
CA GLY A 36 3.10 18.37 0.68
C GLY A 36 3.96 18.83 1.86
N THR A 37 4.01 20.13 2.14
CA THR A 37 4.66 20.66 3.35
C THR A 37 4.00 20.13 4.62
N ARG A 38 2.67 20.25 4.72
CA ARG A 38 1.92 19.72 5.86
C ARG A 38 2.10 18.21 6.02
N LEU A 39 2.07 17.45 4.93
CA LEU A 39 2.29 16.02 4.96
C LEU A 39 3.71 15.68 5.42
N GLY A 40 4.71 16.44 4.97
CA GLY A 40 6.09 16.33 5.43
C GLY A 40 6.22 16.58 6.94
N ASP A 41 5.57 17.61 7.46
CA ASP A 41 5.55 17.92 8.89
C ASP A 41 4.84 16.82 9.71
N GLU A 42 3.71 16.33 9.21
CA GLU A 42 2.94 15.24 9.84
C GLU A 42 3.74 13.93 9.88
N LEU A 43 4.45 13.59 8.80
CA LEU A 43 5.28 12.38 8.73
C LEU A 43 6.63 12.53 9.45
N GLY A 44 7.14 13.75 9.59
CA GLY A 44 8.37 14.04 10.33
C GLY A 44 8.21 13.87 11.84
N THR A 45 6.96 13.96 12.34
CA THR A 45 6.64 13.67 13.73
C THR A 45 6.39 12.17 13.90
N GLU A 46 7.05 11.53 14.87
CA GLU A 46 6.79 10.12 15.13
C GLU A 46 5.32 9.89 15.52
N PHE A 47 4.68 8.93 14.88
CA PHE A 47 3.31 8.55 15.21
C PHE A 47 3.25 7.92 16.61
N ASP A 48 2.37 8.45 17.47
CA ASP A 48 2.12 7.89 18.79
C ASP A 48 1.42 6.52 18.67
N LYS A 49 2.21 5.47 18.84
CA LYS A 49 1.74 4.08 18.78
C LYS A 49 0.68 3.75 19.84
N SER A 50 0.56 4.53 20.92
CA SER A 50 -0.51 4.35 21.91
C SER A 50 -1.90 4.63 21.34
N GLN A 51 -2.00 5.46 20.29
CA GLN A 51 -3.25 5.72 19.58
C GLN A 51 -3.57 4.68 18.50
N SER A 52 -2.66 3.72 18.24
CA SER A 52 -2.94 2.65 17.29
C SER A 52 -3.97 1.68 17.87
N HIS A 53 -4.91 1.23 17.03
CA HIS A 53 -5.80 0.15 17.42
C HIS A 53 -4.95 -1.11 17.73
N PRO A 54 -5.16 -1.81 18.86
CA PRO A 54 -4.33 -2.95 19.29
C PRO A 54 -4.15 -4.06 18.26
N TYR A 55 -5.06 -4.14 17.29
CA TYR A 55 -5.06 -5.13 16.20
C TYR A 55 -4.86 -4.52 14.81
N ALA A 56 -4.49 -3.24 14.68
CA ALA A 56 -4.30 -2.58 13.38
C ALA A 56 -3.11 -3.13 12.59
N LEU A 57 -2.05 -3.57 13.29
CA LEU A 57 -0.83 -4.09 12.67
C LEU A 57 -0.49 -5.45 13.27
N THR A 58 -0.39 -6.47 12.42
CA THR A 58 0.18 -7.75 12.85
C THR A 58 1.68 -7.58 13.06
N THR A 59 2.16 -7.82 14.28
CA THR A 59 3.60 -7.92 14.58
C THR A 59 4.17 -9.28 14.21
N LYS A 60 3.31 -10.24 13.87
CA LYS A 60 3.68 -11.61 13.53
C LYS A 60 3.63 -11.81 12.02
N LYS A 61 4.65 -12.50 11.50
CA LYS A 61 4.74 -12.88 10.08
C LYS A 61 3.57 -13.75 9.61
N TYR A 62 2.97 -14.52 10.52
CA TYR A 62 1.85 -15.40 10.24
C TYR A 62 0.71 -15.12 11.24
N GLY A 63 -0.54 -15.24 10.78
CA GLY A 63 -1.72 -15.08 11.64
C GLY A 63 -1.96 -16.24 12.61
N VAL A 64 -1.29 -17.37 12.41
CA VAL A 64 -1.41 -18.61 13.20
C VAL A 64 -0.02 -19.14 13.60
N GLY A 65 0.03 -19.94 14.66
CA GLY A 65 1.28 -20.55 15.15
C GLY A 65 1.86 -21.59 14.18
N LYS A 66 3.18 -21.78 14.18
CA LYS A 66 3.83 -22.81 13.33
C LYS A 66 3.27 -24.22 13.58
N LEU A 67 2.94 -24.55 14.83
CA LEU A 67 2.34 -25.83 15.18
C LEU A 67 0.92 -25.98 14.60
N GLU A 68 0.15 -24.90 14.56
CA GLU A 68 -1.20 -24.90 13.98
C GLU A 68 -1.13 -25.04 12.46
N LEU A 69 -0.18 -24.37 11.81
CA LEU A 69 0.11 -24.57 10.38
C LEU A 69 0.47 -26.04 10.10
N TYR A 70 1.35 -26.64 10.91
CA TYR A 70 1.71 -28.04 10.77
C TYR A 70 0.50 -28.97 10.92
N LYS A 71 -0.34 -28.74 11.94
CA LYS A 71 -1.58 -29.50 12.14
C LYS A 71 -2.54 -29.33 10.96
N ALA A 72 -2.72 -28.11 10.46
CA ALA A 72 -3.58 -27.85 9.30
C ALA A 72 -3.09 -28.57 8.05
N CYS A 73 -1.78 -28.56 7.79
CA CYS A 73 -1.17 -29.31 6.69
C CYS A 73 -1.38 -30.82 6.85
N LEU A 74 -1.13 -31.37 8.04
CA LEU A 74 -1.39 -32.80 8.31
C LEU A 74 -2.85 -33.17 8.14
N SER A 75 -3.78 -32.36 8.66
CA SER A 75 -5.22 -32.60 8.50
C SER A 75 -5.62 -32.58 7.02
N ARG A 76 -5.07 -31.64 6.23
CA ARG A 76 -5.28 -31.59 4.78
C ARG A 76 -4.79 -32.87 4.09
N GLU A 77 -3.57 -33.30 4.37
CA GLU A 77 -3.02 -34.54 3.76
C GLU A 77 -3.81 -35.78 4.17
N TYR A 78 -4.16 -35.92 5.45
CA TYR A 78 -4.98 -37.03 5.94
C TYR A 78 -6.36 -37.08 5.26
N LEU A 79 -7.02 -35.92 5.09
CA LEU A 79 -8.29 -35.83 4.37
C LEU A 79 -8.14 -36.24 2.91
N LEU A 80 -7.06 -35.83 2.24
CA LEU A 80 -6.76 -36.25 0.87
C LEU A 80 -6.53 -37.77 0.78
N MET A 81 -5.80 -38.35 1.73
CA MET A 81 -5.61 -39.80 1.82
C MET A 81 -6.94 -40.54 1.99
N LYS A 82 -7.83 -40.08 2.88
CA LYS A 82 -9.17 -40.68 3.04
C LYS A 82 -10.04 -40.56 1.80
N ARG A 83 -10.01 -39.41 1.11
CA ARG A 83 -10.81 -39.24 -0.11
C ARG A 83 -10.33 -40.17 -1.23
N ASN A 84 -9.03 -40.41 -1.29
CA ASN A 84 -8.40 -41.26 -2.29
C ASN A 84 -8.23 -42.73 -1.84
N SER A 85 -8.68 -43.10 -0.63
CA SER A 85 -8.61 -44.48 -0.15
C SER A 85 -9.72 -45.37 -0.73
N PHE A 86 -10.62 -44.79 -1.52
CA PHE A 86 -11.58 -45.53 -2.34
C PHE A 86 -10.99 -45.70 -3.75
N VAL A 87 -10.00 -46.58 -3.85
CA VAL A 87 -9.68 -47.39 -5.03
C VAL A 87 -9.82 -48.84 -4.60
#